data_AF-A0A090RY69-F1
#
_entry.id   AF-A0A090RY69-F1
#
_cell.length_a   1.000
_cell.length_b   1.000
_cell.length_c   1.000
_cell.angle_alpha   90.00
_cell.angle_beta   90.00
_cell.angle_gamma   90.00
#
_symmetry.space_group_name_H-M   'P 1'
#
loop_
_entity.id
_entity.type
_entity.pdbx_description
1 polymer ?
#
loop_
_entity_poly.entity_id
_entity_poly.type
_entity_poly.pdbx_seq_one_letter_code
_entity_poly.pdbx_strand_id
1 'polypeptide(L)'
;MLGTDYGAPSNNFVIASHPNASEYGAIGGELKATLSIDQVSVSGNYKKNGAFGVVIGQIHGSKNEPLKIVYRKLPEHEYGSLAWNYELNPTKDLQNAKDENGKKLRKDIRHDVFGKHNLRQGSQDPQDGIKLGEIFSYSVNVEGDIMHLTFTKNPGTDKEITKTYDIDLKAGNYQGHEVDQGYGNDWMYFKAGAYNQCNTKKSSSGCEWRGMEAGDYVQASFYQLELNQ
;
A
#
# COMPACT_ATOMS: atom_id res chain seq x y z
N MET A 1 27.96 -0.35 -10.02
CA MET A 1 28.15 -1.76 -9.59
C MET A 1 26.85 -2.22 -8.97
N LEU A 2 26.35 -3.41 -9.32
CA LEU A 2 25.18 -3.98 -8.64
C LEU A 2 25.57 -4.34 -7.20
N GLY A 3 24.69 -4.06 -6.24
CA GLY A 3 24.95 -4.34 -4.82
C GLY A 3 25.08 -5.84 -4.52
N THR A 4 25.78 -6.17 -3.43
CA THR A 4 26.07 -7.55 -3.02
C THR A 4 24.89 -8.26 -2.35
N ASP A 5 23.89 -7.51 -1.91
CA ASP A 5 22.61 -7.99 -1.39
C ASP A 5 21.50 -6.95 -1.64
N TYR A 6 20.26 -7.30 -1.30
CA TYR A 6 19.10 -6.45 -1.56
C TYR A 6 19.08 -5.16 -0.73
N GLY A 7 19.71 -5.13 0.44
CA GLY A 7 19.81 -3.96 1.32
C GLY A 7 21.03 -3.07 1.04
N ALA A 8 21.85 -3.43 0.04
CA ALA A 8 23.01 -2.64 -0.35
C ALA A 8 22.59 -1.19 -0.72
N PRO A 9 23.31 -0.16 -0.25
CA PRO A 9 22.94 1.23 -0.52
C PRO A 9 22.75 1.56 -2.00
N SER A 10 23.60 1.02 -2.88
CA SER A 10 23.52 1.24 -4.33
C SER A 10 22.25 0.66 -5.00
N ASN A 11 21.51 -0.21 -4.32
CA ASN A 11 20.29 -0.85 -4.85
C ASN A 11 19.00 -0.17 -4.36
N ASN A 12 19.11 0.78 -3.43
CA ASN A 12 17.98 1.38 -2.72
C ASN A 12 18.02 2.90 -2.83
N PHE A 13 16.89 3.53 -2.53
CA PHE A 13 16.81 4.98 -2.38
C PHE A 13 16.60 5.36 -0.92
N VAL A 14 16.86 6.63 -0.61
CA VAL A 14 16.55 7.26 0.68
C VAL A 14 15.91 8.62 0.46
N ILE A 15 15.31 9.21 1.49
CA ILE A 15 14.88 10.61 1.42
C ILE A 15 16.07 11.58 1.47
N ALA A 16 15.86 12.82 1.04
CA ALA A 16 16.92 13.81 0.93
C ALA A 16 17.63 14.13 2.24
N SER A 17 16.91 14.15 3.37
CA SER A 17 17.51 14.40 4.68
C SER A 17 18.19 13.19 5.33
N HIS A 18 18.24 12.04 4.66
CA HIS A 18 18.92 10.86 5.20
C HIS A 18 20.41 11.18 5.46
N PRO A 19 20.98 10.83 6.64
CA PRO A 19 22.35 11.23 7.01
C PRO A 19 23.43 10.83 6.00
N ASN A 20 23.23 9.70 5.33
CA ASN A 20 24.16 9.13 4.35
C ASN A 20 23.58 9.16 2.92
N ALA A 21 22.76 10.15 2.56
CA ALA A 21 22.02 10.15 1.29
C ALA A 21 22.90 9.95 0.05
N SER A 22 24.13 10.50 0.03
CA SER A 22 25.08 10.36 -1.08
C SER A 22 25.64 8.95 -1.29
N GLU A 23 25.41 8.02 -0.34
CA GLU A 23 25.89 6.63 -0.44
C GLU A 23 24.88 5.71 -1.14
N TYR A 24 23.64 6.17 -1.33
CA TYR A 24 22.55 5.36 -1.89
C TYR A 24 22.42 5.53 -3.41
N GLY A 25 21.76 4.55 -4.04
CA GLY A 25 21.58 4.51 -5.49
C GLY A 25 20.72 5.66 -6.04
N ALA A 26 19.83 6.19 -5.21
CA ALA A 26 19.01 7.36 -5.54
C ALA A 26 18.60 8.13 -4.27
N ILE A 27 18.24 9.39 -4.47
CA ILE A 27 17.58 10.23 -3.46
C ILE A 27 16.16 10.47 -3.96
N GLY A 28 15.19 9.82 -3.30
CA GLY A 28 13.80 9.82 -3.74
C GLY A 28 13.55 8.98 -5.00
N GLY A 29 12.51 9.35 -5.73
CA GLY A 29 12.08 8.68 -6.95
C GLY A 29 10.58 8.68 -7.15
N GLU A 30 10.15 8.47 -8.40
CA GLU A 30 8.75 8.42 -8.78
C GLU A 30 8.40 7.08 -9.45
N LEU A 31 7.43 6.37 -8.87
CA LEU A 31 6.81 5.18 -9.47
C LEU A 31 5.40 5.53 -9.98
N LYS A 32 5.20 5.44 -11.30
CA LYS A 32 3.89 5.58 -11.95
C LYS A 32 3.36 4.24 -12.40
N ALA A 33 2.06 4.02 -12.20
CA ALA A 33 1.37 2.88 -12.77
C ALA A 33 -0.01 3.25 -13.29
N THR A 34 -0.37 2.70 -14.44
CA THR A 34 -1.75 2.68 -14.97
C THR A 34 -2.17 1.22 -15.08
N LEU A 35 -3.25 0.84 -14.43
CA LEU A 35 -3.64 -0.56 -14.26
C LEU A 35 -5.15 -0.76 -14.13
N SER A 36 -5.59 -2.01 -14.23
CA SER A 36 -6.87 -2.51 -13.75
C SER A 36 -6.66 -3.60 -12.70
N ILE A 37 -7.63 -3.77 -11.81
CA ILE A 37 -7.74 -4.97 -10.97
C ILE A 37 -8.76 -5.88 -11.61
N ASP A 38 -8.36 -7.09 -12.00
CA ASP A 38 -9.22 -7.99 -12.76
C ASP A 38 -9.91 -9.00 -11.84
N GLN A 39 -9.27 -9.35 -10.72
CA GLN A 39 -9.81 -10.28 -9.72
C GLN A 39 -9.26 -9.99 -8.33
N VAL A 40 -10.10 -10.19 -7.32
CA VAL A 40 -9.68 -10.45 -5.94
C VAL A 40 -10.32 -11.74 -5.41
N SER A 41 -9.72 -12.34 -4.38
CA SER A 41 -10.26 -13.55 -3.76
C SER A 41 -11.69 -13.31 -3.30
N VAL A 42 -12.60 -14.26 -3.52
CA VAL A 42 -14.02 -14.15 -3.12
C VAL A 42 -14.36 -14.92 -1.83
N SER A 43 -13.39 -15.63 -1.24
CA SER A 43 -13.49 -16.19 0.11
C SER A 43 -12.67 -15.41 1.14
N GLY A 44 -13.08 -15.49 2.40
CA GLY A 44 -12.35 -14.89 3.53
C GLY A 44 -13.26 -14.30 4.61
N ASN A 45 -12.62 -13.82 5.67
CA ASN A 45 -13.28 -13.22 6.82
C ASN A 45 -13.52 -11.72 6.59
N TYR A 46 -14.80 -11.34 6.44
CA TYR A 46 -15.23 -9.95 6.27
C TYR A 46 -14.72 -8.95 7.31
N LYS A 47 -14.39 -9.42 8.53
CA LYS A 47 -13.84 -8.56 9.59
C LYS A 47 -12.37 -8.20 9.38
N LYS A 48 -11.70 -8.79 8.40
CA LYS A 48 -10.25 -8.69 8.19
C LYS A 48 -10.00 -8.02 6.85
N ASN A 49 -9.36 -6.86 6.87
CA ASN A 49 -9.12 -6.07 5.66
C ASN A 49 -8.18 -6.75 4.65
N GLY A 50 -7.44 -7.79 5.06
CA GLY A 50 -6.66 -8.61 4.13
C GLY A 50 -7.49 -9.60 3.32
N ALA A 51 -8.73 -9.89 3.71
CA ALA A 51 -9.64 -10.68 2.89
C ALA A 51 -10.22 -9.81 1.76
N PHE A 52 -10.41 -10.43 0.60
CA PHE A 52 -10.98 -9.80 -0.60
C PHE A 52 -10.19 -8.60 -1.13
N GLY A 53 -8.87 -8.56 -0.87
CA GLY A 53 -8.02 -7.43 -1.23
C GLY A 53 -6.65 -7.84 -1.75
N VAL A 54 -6.05 -6.90 -2.47
CA VAL A 54 -4.74 -7.01 -3.11
C VAL A 54 -3.97 -5.71 -2.90
N VAL A 55 -2.69 -5.84 -2.55
CA VAL A 55 -1.75 -4.72 -2.52
C VAL A 55 -1.11 -4.59 -3.90
N ILE A 56 -1.17 -3.39 -4.49
CA ILE A 56 -0.81 -3.17 -5.91
C ILE A 56 0.45 -2.33 -6.11
N GLY A 57 0.81 -1.53 -5.11
CA GLY A 57 1.99 -0.70 -5.08
C GLY A 57 2.46 -0.49 -3.65
N GLN A 58 3.77 -0.43 -3.42
CA GLN A 58 4.36 -0.24 -2.09
C GLN A 58 5.65 0.58 -2.18
N ILE A 59 5.96 1.24 -1.08
CA ILE A 59 7.35 1.50 -0.67
C ILE A 59 7.61 0.58 0.51
N HIS A 60 8.72 -0.13 0.50
CA HIS A 60 9.15 -0.96 1.61
C HIS A 60 10.49 -0.41 2.11
N GLY A 61 10.59 -0.15 3.41
CA GLY A 61 11.83 0.24 4.09
C GLY A 61 12.70 -0.97 4.43
N SER A 62 13.64 -0.84 5.36
CA SER A 62 14.42 -1.99 5.85
C SER A 62 13.57 -3.02 6.60
N LYS A 63 12.44 -2.60 7.19
CA LYS A 63 11.56 -3.49 7.99
C LYS A 63 10.07 -3.29 7.78
N ASN A 64 9.64 -2.04 7.64
CA ASN A 64 8.24 -1.64 7.64
C ASN A 64 7.90 -0.95 6.32
N GLU A 65 6.61 -0.81 6.03
CA GLU A 65 6.17 -0.19 4.77
C GLU A 65 5.63 1.24 4.97
N PRO A 66 6.37 2.28 4.53
CA PRO A 66 5.86 3.65 4.45
C PRO A 66 4.58 3.75 3.62
N LEU A 67 4.40 2.85 2.65
CA LEU A 67 3.24 2.84 1.78
C LEU A 67 2.83 1.42 1.39
N LYS A 68 1.55 1.13 1.54
CA LYS A 68 0.86 0.05 0.82
C LYS A 68 -0.40 0.58 0.16
N ILE A 69 -0.51 0.50 -1.16
CA ILE A 69 -1.73 0.83 -1.92
C ILE A 69 -2.56 -0.44 -2.03
N VAL A 70 -3.79 -0.41 -1.51
CA VAL A 70 -4.66 -1.58 -1.37
C VAL A 70 -5.95 -1.36 -2.14
N TYR A 71 -6.29 -2.30 -3.03
CA TYR A 71 -7.63 -2.44 -3.57
C TYR A 71 -8.36 -3.57 -2.83
N ARG A 72 -9.62 -3.35 -2.44
CA ARG A 72 -10.45 -4.35 -1.77
C ARG A 72 -11.90 -4.28 -2.25
N LYS A 73 -12.46 -5.40 -2.64
CA LYS A 73 -13.85 -5.50 -3.12
C LYS A 73 -14.56 -6.66 -2.44
N LEU A 74 -15.69 -6.42 -1.78
CA LEU A 74 -16.47 -7.52 -1.21
C LEU A 74 -17.14 -8.35 -2.32
N PRO A 75 -17.36 -9.67 -2.11
CA PRO A 75 -17.94 -10.54 -3.13
C PRO A 75 -19.29 -10.05 -3.68
N GLU A 76 -20.11 -9.46 -2.81
CA GLU A 76 -21.46 -8.98 -3.13
C GLU A 76 -21.52 -7.57 -3.74
N HIS A 77 -20.40 -6.84 -3.75
CA HIS A 77 -20.36 -5.47 -4.28
C HIS A 77 -20.07 -5.43 -5.77
N GLU A 78 -20.52 -4.40 -6.46
CA GLU A 78 -20.09 -4.11 -7.82
C GLU A 78 -18.77 -3.32 -7.81
N TYR A 79 -18.64 -2.37 -6.88
CA TYR A 79 -17.47 -1.50 -6.77
C TYR A 79 -16.52 -1.95 -5.65
N GLY A 80 -15.22 -1.85 -5.92
CA GLY A 80 -14.17 -2.01 -4.92
C GLY A 80 -13.68 -0.67 -4.37
N SER A 81 -13.07 -0.71 -3.20
CA SER A 81 -12.45 0.46 -2.57
C SER A 81 -10.95 0.47 -2.80
N LEU A 82 -10.42 1.66 -3.12
CA LEU A 82 -9.00 1.94 -3.15
C LEU A 82 -8.62 2.74 -1.90
N ALA A 83 -7.60 2.27 -1.20
CA ALA A 83 -7.06 2.91 -0.01
C ALA A 83 -5.54 2.81 0.00
N TRP A 84 -4.88 3.62 0.81
CA TRP A 84 -3.45 3.44 1.11
C TRP A 84 -3.21 3.37 2.61
N ASN A 85 -2.15 2.67 2.98
CA ASN A 85 -1.73 2.48 4.36
C ASN A 85 -0.33 3.05 4.58
N TYR A 86 -0.15 3.78 5.67
CA TYR A 86 1.15 4.10 6.26
C TYR A 86 1.37 3.17 7.46
N GLU A 87 2.41 2.33 7.44
CA GLU A 87 2.78 1.56 8.64
C GLU A 87 3.67 2.43 9.54
N LEU A 88 3.27 2.57 10.81
CA LEU A 88 4.10 3.25 11.81
C LEU A 88 5.46 2.54 11.94
N ASN A 89 6.54 3.30 12.09
CA ASN A 89 7.91 2.78 12.16
C ASN A 89 8.52 2.95 13.56
N PRO A 90 8.20 2.07 14.53
CA PRO A 90 8.76 2.19 15.86
C PRO A 90 10.20 1.69 15.97
N THR A 91 10.85 2.04 17.08
CA THR A 91 12.17 1.48 17.43
C THR A 91 12.15 -0.04 17.49
N LYS A 92 13.32 -0.67 17.36
CA LYS A 92 13.48 -2.13 17.22
C LYS A 92 12.81 -2.91 18.36
N ASP A 93 12.89 -2.42 19.58
CA ASP A 93 12.30 -3.01 20.79
C ASP A 93 10.76 -2.92 20.81
N LEU A 94 10.18 -1.92 20.13
CA LEU A 94 8.74 -1.70 20.08
C LEU A 94 8.04 -2.31 18.86
N GLN A 95 8.77 -2.94 17.94
CA GLN A 95 8.23 -3.55 16.71
C GLN A 95 7.12 -4.59 16.97
N ASN A 96 7.19 -5.32 18.09
CA ASN A 96 6.19 -6.31 18.49
C ASN A 96 5.45 -5.94 19.79
N ALA A 97 5.72 -4.75 20.33
CA ALA A 97 5.09 -4.29 21.56
C ALA A 97 3.58 -4.08 21.36
N LYS A 98 2.86 -4.17 22.48
CA LYS A 98 1.42 -3.97 22.57
C LYS A 98 1.11 -2.97 23.66
N ASP A 99 0.02 -2.24 23.50
CA ASP A 99 -0.56 -1.43 24.57
C ASP A 99 -1.21 -2.31 25.66
N GLU A 100 -1.70 -1.66 26.73
CA GLU A 100 -2.40 -2.31 27.84
C GLU A 100 -3.63 -3.13 27.40
N ASN A 101 -4.23 -2.78 26.26
CA ASN A 101 -5.38 -3.47 25.69
C ASN A 101 -4.97 -4.60 24.73
N GLY A 102 -3.67 -4.91 24.64
CA GLY A 102 -3.11 -5.97 23.81
C GLY A 102 -3.07 -5.63 22.31
N LYS A 103 -3.29 -4.38 21.92
CA LYS A 103 -3.21 -3.93 20.52
C LYS A 103 -1.76 -3.62 20.17
N LYS A 104 -1.30 -4.08 19.00
CA LYS A 104 0.06 -3.80 18.53
C LYS A 104 0.28 -2.30 18.39
N LEU A 105 1.44 -1.83 18.85
CA LEU A 105 1.88 -0.44 18.67
C LEU A 105 2.21 -0.17 17.20
N ARG A 106 2.95 -1.08 16.56
CA ARG A 106 3.15 -1.09 15.10
C ARG A 106 1.87 -1.50 14.38
N LYS A 107 1.33 -0.61 13.56
CA LYS A 107 0.07 -0.83 12.83
C LYS A 107 0.02 0.05 11.58
N ASP A 108 -0.78 -0.41 10.61
CA ASP A 108 -1.20 0.39 9.46
C ASP A 108 -2.23 1.46 9.88
N ILE A 109 -1.95 2.71 9.56
CA ILE A 109 -2.90 3.81 9.48
C ILE A 109 -3.45 3.86 8.06
N ARG A 110 -4.77 3.88 7.89
CA ARG A 110 -5.44 3.67 6.60
C ARG A 110 -6.16 4.92 6.15
N HIS A 111 -6.08 5.20 4.86
CA HIS A 111 -6.63 6.38 4.22
C HIS A 111 -7.48 5.97 3.02
N ASP A 112 -8.74 6.40 3.01
CA ASP A 112 -9.67 6.11 1.92
C ASP A 112 -9.36 7.01 0.71
N VAL A 113 -9.17 6.40 -0.47
CA VAL A 113 -9.05 7.14 -1.73
C VAL A 113 -10.39 7.13 -2.44
N PHE A 114 -10.90 5.97 -2.84
CA PHE A 114 -12.22 5.81 -3.43
C PHE A 114 -12.95 4.68 -2.69
N GLY A 115 -14.19 4.90 -2.26
CA GLY A 115 -14.90 3.98 -1.37
C GLY A 115 -14.40 4.03 0.08
N LYS A 116 -14.42 2.87 0.77
CA LYS A 116 -14.05 2.75 2.19
C LYS A 116 -13.23 1.50 2.49
N HIS A 117 -12.11 1.64 3.20
CA HIS A 117 -11.22 0.53 3.55
C HIS A 117 -11.83 -0.46 4.56
N ASN A 118 -12.78 -0.01 5.39
CA ASN A 118 -13.32 -0.75 6.54
C ASN A 118 -14.66 -1.45 6.28
N LEU A 119 -15.02 -1.70 5.02
CA LEU A 119 -16.24 -2.43 4.67
C LEU A 119 -16.29 -3.81 5.34
N ARG A 120 -17.49 -4.21 5.74
CA ARG A 120 -17.85 -5.47 6.41
C ARG A 120 -19.03 -6.11 5.69
N GLN A 121 -19.34 -7.36 6.04
CA GLN A 121 -20.52 -8.05 5.51
C GLN A 121 -21.77 -7.18 5.72
N GLY A 122 -22.55 -6.98 4.66
CA GLY A 122 -23.76 -6.14 4.69
C GLY A 122 -23.50 -4.63 4.65
N SER A 123 -22.25 -4.18 4.47
CA SER A 123 -21.98 -2.78 4.15
C SER A 123 -22.55 -2.42 2.78
N GLN A 124 -22.95 -1.17 2.61
CA GLN A 124 -23.40 -0.67 1.30
C GLN A 124 -22.25 -0.68 0.29
N ASP A 125 -22.60 -0.93 -0.98
CA ASP A 125 -21.67 -0.93 -2.10
C ASP A 125 -21.12 0.50 -2.33
N PRO A 126 -19.79 0.71 -2.28
CA PRO A 126 -19.18 2.04 -2.39
C PRO A 126 -19.28 2.58 -3.83
N GLN A 127 -20.33 3.33 -4.13
CA GLN A 127 -20.62 3.83 -5.49
C GLN A 127 -19.53 4.75 -6.09
N ASP A 128 -18.69 5.38 -5.26
CA ASP A 128 -17.55 6.17 -5.70
C ASP A 128 -16.28 5.32 -5.97
N GLY A 129 -16.31 4.03 -5.63
CA GLY A 129 -15.24 3.05 -5.80
C GLY A 129 -14.92 2.69 -7.25
N ILE A 130 -14.04 1.70 -7.45
CA ILE A 130 -13.50 1.28 -8.76
C ILE A 130 -13.93 -0.16 -9.04
N LYS A 131 -14.53 -0.44 -10.20
CA LYS A 131 -14.95 -1.79 -10.58
C LYS A 131 -13.76 -2.68 -10.94
N LEU A 132 -13.97 -4.00 -10.92
CA LEU A 132 -13.00 -4.90 -11.55
C LEU A 132 -12.94 -4.62 -13.07
N GLY A 133 -11.74 -4.63 -13.64
CA GLY A 133 -11.47 -4.27 -15.04
C GLY A 133 -11.50 -2.77 -15.36
N GLU A 134 -11.88 -1.91 -14.41
CA GLU A 134 -11.83 -0.45 -14.59
C GLU A 134 -10.38 0.04 -14.50
N ILE A 135 -9.97 0.88 -15.46
CA ILE A 135 -8.62 1.45 -15.52
C ILE A 135 -8.52 2.66 -14.61
N PHE A 136 -7.48 2.68 -13.79
CA PHE A 136 -7.08 3.82 -12.96
C PHE A 136 -5.55 3.91 -12.93
N SER A 137 -5.03 5.00 -12.38
CA SER A 137 -3.60 5.19 -12.20
C SER A 137 -3.23 5.66 -10.81
N TYR A 138 -1.99 5.40 -10.43
CA TYR A 138 -1.36 6.00 -9.26
C TYR A 138 0.05 6.50 -9.60
N SER A 139 0.47 7.58 -8.94
CA SER A 139 1.87 8.00 -8.85
C SER A 139 2.29 8.04 -7.39
N VAL A 140 3.48 7.52 -7.11
CA VAL A 140 4.16 7.62 -5.82
C VAL A 140 5.47 8.34 -6.06
N ASN A 141 5.51 9.64 -5.78
CA ASN A 141 6.69 10.49 -5.94
C ASN A 141 7.28 10.85 -4.57
N VAL A 142 8.53 10.46 -4.32
CA VAL A 142 9.28 10.88 -3.14
C VAL A 142 10.24 11.99 -3.57
N GLU A 143 9.93 13.22 -3.16
CA GLU A 143 10.72 14.42 -3.46
C GLU A 143 11.12 15.11 -2.15
N GLY A 144 12.42 15.33 -1.96
CA GLY A 144 12.93 15.79 -0.67
C GLY A 144 12.67 14.75 0.43
N ASP A 145 11.92 15.17 1.46
CA ASP A 145 11.46 14.31 2.56
C ASP A 145 9.99 13.89 2.41
N ILE A 146 9.31 14.35 1.36
CA ILE A 146 7.86 14.23 1.20
C ILE A 146 7.53 13.13 0.19
N MET A 147 6.63 12.23 0.59
CA MET A 147 5.96 11.30 -0.30
C MET A 147 4.64 11.92 -0.79
N HIS A 148 4.61 12.25 -2.07
CA HIS A 148 3.44 12.70 -2.81
C HIS A 148 2.74 11.51 -3.45
N LEU A 149 1.50 11.26 -3.05
CA LEU A 149 0.64 10.25 -3.64
C LEU A 149 -0.38 10.94 -4.54
N THR A 150 -0.53 10.45 -5.76
CA THR A 150 -1.59 10.88 -6.67
C THR A 150 -2.35 9.64 -7.14
N PHE A 151 -3.67 9.66 -7.04
CA PHE A 151 -4.54 8.60 -7.54
C PHE A 151 -5.55 9.19 -8.51
N THR A 152 -5.67 8.59 -9.70
CA THR A 152 -6.55 9.10 -10.75
C THR A 152 -7.49 8.01 -11.25
N LYS A 153 -8.79 8.27 -11.17
CA LYS A 153 -9.86 7.44 -11.73
C LYS A 153 -10.24 7.97 -13.11
N ASN A 154 -10.52 7.07 -14.06
CA ASN A 154 -10.79 7.39 -15.47
C ASN A 154 -9.72 8.28 -16.14
N PRO A 155 -8.43 7.91 -16.06
CA PRO A 155 -7.34 8.75 -16.57
C PRO A 155 -7.50 9.02 -18.09
N GLY A 156 -7.27 10.27 -18.50
CA GLY A 156 -7.33 10.69 -19.90
C GLY A 156 -8.74 10.83 -20.48
N THR A 157 -9.77 10.86 -19.64
CA THR A 157 -11.17 11.06 -20.04
C THR A 157 -11.71 12.40 -19.54
N ASP A 158 -12.89 12.81 -20.02
CA ASP A 158 -13.62 13.97 -19.51
C ASP A 158 -14.19 13.78 -18.08
N LYS A 159 -14.12 12.57 -17.53
CA LYS A 159 -14.60 12.20 -16.18
C LYS A 159 -13.46 11.84 -15.23
N GLU A 160 -12.27 12.37 -15.49
CA GLU A 160 -11.10 12.17 -14.66
C GLU A 160 -11.33 12.72 -13.24
N ILE A 161 -10.98 11.92 -12.22
CA ILE A 161 -11.05 12.34 -10.83
C ILE A 161 -9.70 12.03 -10.16
N THR A 162 -9.05 13.07 -9.65
CA THR A 162 -7.76 12.96 -8.98
C THR A 162 -7.88 13.23 -7.48
N LYS A 163 -7.19 12.43 -6.67
CA LYS A 163 -6.98 12.68 -5.24
C LYS A 163 -5.50 12.63 -4.90
N THR A 164 -5.03 13.57 -4.10
CA THR A 164 -3.64 13.71 -3.71
C THR A 164 -3.45 13.65 -2.19
N TYR A 165 -2.29 13.19 -1.76
CA TYR A 165 -1.89 13.13 -0.35
C TYR A 165 -0.39 13.40 -0.24
N ASP A 166 -0.01 14.18 0.76
CA ASP A 166 1.39 14.46 1.06
C ASP A 166 1.72 13.93 2.46
N ILE A 167 2.82 13.20 2.57
CA ILE A 167 3.30 12.60 3.82
C ILE A 167 4.76 12.97 4.00
N ASP A 168 5.08 13.67 5.09
CA ASP A 168 6.46 13.86 5.53
C ASP A 168 6.97 12.53 6.10
N LEU A 169 7.86 11.88 5.36
CA LEU A 169 8.43 10.59 5.75
C LEU A 169 9.44 10.73 6.90
N LYS A 170 9.98 11.91 7.16
CA LYS A 170 10.96 12.13 8.21
C LYS A 170 10.32 12.38 9.57
N ALA A 171 9.21 13.13 9.60
CA ALA A 171 8.65 13.71 10.82
C ALA A 171 8.35 12.70 11.93
N GLY A 172 7.95 11.47 11.57
CA GLY A 172 7.41 10.52 12.53
C GLY A 172 6.17 11.04 13.23
N ASN A 173 5.84 10.48 14.40
CA ASN A 173 4.65 10.82 15.18
C ASN A 173 3.37 10.91 14.33
N TYR A 174 3.25 10.06 13.31
CA TYR A 174 2.19 10.18 12.31
C TYR A 174 0.80 10.10 12.95
N GLN A 175 0.01 11.16 12.77
CA GLN A 175 -1.31 11.34 13.41
C GLN A 175 -1.29 11.19 14.94
N GLY A 176 -0.22 11.64 15.60
CA GLY A 176 -0.09 11.63 17.06
C GLY A 176 0.33 10.27 17.64
N HIS A 177 0.82 9.35 16.80
CA HIS A 177 1.38 8.09 17.26
C HIS A 177 2.87 8.24 17.60
N GLU A 178 3.16 8.61 18.85
CA GLU A 178 4.53 8.88 19.36
C GLU A 178 5.54 7.76 19.13
N VAL A 179 5.07 6.52 19.02
CA VAL A 179 5.93 5.37 18.74
C VAL A 179 6.56 5.44 17.34
N ASP A 180 5.95 6.16 16.40
CA ASP A 180 6.44 6.29 15.04
C ASP A 180 7.66 7.21 14.96
N GLN A 181 8.77 6.67 14.47
CA GLN A 181 10.02 7.40 14.29
C GLN A 181 10.17 7.98 12.87
N GLY A 182 9.18 7.78 12.00
CA GLY A 182 9.32 8.07 10.58
C GLY A 182 10.35 7.15 9.92
N TYR A 183 10.74 7.51 8.71
CA TYR A 183 11.61 6.74 7.81
C TYR A 183 12.87 7.51 7.41
N GLY A 184 13.20 8.61 8.10
CA GLY A 184 14.34 9.47 7.72
C GLY A 184 15.73 8.84 7.86
N ASN A 185 15.85 7.74 8.59
CA ASN A 185 17.09 6.95 8.70
C ASN A 185 16.97 5.58 8.02
N ASP A 186 15.93 5.38 7.20
CA ASP A 186 15.65 4.11 6.55
C ASP A 186 15.99 4.18 5.05
N TRP A 187 16.36 3.03 4.50
CA TRP A 187 16.51 2.84 3.07
C TRP A 187 15.29 2.14 2.52
N MET A 188 14.95 2.45 1.27
CA MET A 188 13.67 2.11 0.70
C MET A 188 13.79 1.64 -0.74
N TYR A 189 12.78 0.89 -1.16
CA TYR A 189 12.61 0.47 -2.56
C TYR A 189 11.12 0.36 -2.90
N PHE A 190 10.82 0.60 -4.17
CA PHE A 190 9.47 0.47 -4.72
C PHE A 190 9.12 -0.99 -4.99
N LYS A 191 7.84 -1.33 -4.86
CA LYS A 191 7.28 -2.62 -5.32
C LYS A 191 5.97 -2.36 -6.06
N ALA A 192 5.73 -3.11 -7.13
CA ALA A 192 4.47 -3.12 -7.87
C ALA A 192 4.08 -4.55 -8.25
N GLY A 193 2.79 -4.83 -8.38
CA GLY A 193 2.29 -6.14 -8.79
C GLY A 193 0.99 -6.51 -8.08
N ALA A 194 0.78 -7.80 -7.82
CA ALA A 194 -0.41 -8.30 -7.14
C ALA A 194 -0.04 -9.05 -5.85
N TYR A 195 0.14 -8.32 -4.75
CA TYR A 195 0.45 -8.92 -3.46
C TYR A 195 -0.84 -9.30 -2.71
N ASN A 196 -1.21 -10.59 -2.83
CA ASN A 196 -2.42 -11.15 -2.22
C ASN A 196 -2.37 -11.11 -0.68
N GLN A 197 -3.33 -10.43 -0.06
CA GLN A 197 -3.46 -10.32 1.40
C GLN A 197 -4.30 -11.46 2.02
N CYS A 198 -4.90 -12.30 1.18
CA CYS A 198 -5.85 -13.32 1.56
C CYS A 198 -5.13 -14.62 1.97
N ASN A 199 -4.71 -14.73 3.22
CA ASN A 199 -4.09 -15.94 3.77
C ASN A 199 -5.11 -16.85 4.48
N THR A 200 -4.76 -18.13 4.68
CA THR A 200 -5.63 -19.16 5.27
C THR A 200 -5.71 -19.16 6.81
N LYS A 201 -4.89 -18.36 7.50
CA LYS A 201 -4.86 -18.34 8.97
C LYS A 201 -6.21 -17.81 9.50
N LYS A 202 -6.91 -18.62 10.30
CA LYS A 202 -8.26 -18.27 10.84
C LYS A 202 -8.27 -17.03 11.74
N SER A 203 -7.15 -16.71 12.38
CA SER A 203 -6.98 -15.48 13.18
C SER A 203 -6.73 -14.21 12.34
N SER A 204 -6.45 -14.39 11.04
CA SER A 204 -6.23 -13.35 10.02
C SER A 204 -7.32 -13.45 8.95
N SER A 205 -7.00 -13.21 7.68
CA SER A 205 -7.94 -13.19 6.55
C SER A 205 -8.78 -14.47 6.41
N GLY A 206 -8.26 -15.63 6.84
CA GLY A 206 -9.04 -16.88 6.92
C GLY A 206 -9.62 -17.37 5.60
N CYS A 207 -8.97 -17.06 4.48
CA CYS A 207 -9.43 -17.42 3.13
C CYS A 207 -9.35 -18.93 2.89
N GLU A 208 -10.15 -19.42 1.96
CA GLU A 208 -10.35 -20.87 1.76
C GLU A 208 -9.40 -21.47 0.73
N TRP A 209 -8.89 -20.67 -0.21
CA TRP A 209 -7.93 -21.09 -1.25
C TRP A 209 -8.48 -22.24 -2.12
N ARG A 210 -9.72 -22.09 -2.58
CA ARG A 210 -10.43 -23.12 -3.35
C ARG A 210 -9.97 -23.25 -4.82
N GLY A 211 -8.99 -22.46 -5.23
CA GLY A 211 -8.46 -22.43 -6.60
C GLY A 211 -9.07 -21.34 -7.48
N MET A 212 -8.52 -21.21 -8.70
CA MET A 212 -8.89 -20.14 -9.64
C MET A 212 -10.34 -20.24 -10.12
N GLU A 213 -10.83 -21.46 -10.38
CA GLU A 213 -12.22 -21.70 -10.80
C GLU A 213 -13.24 -21.23 -9.76
N ALA A 214 -12.88 -21.29 -8.48
CA ALA A 214 -13.70 -20.80 -7.36
C ALA A 214 -13.52 -19.30 -7.08
N GLY A 215 -12.70 -18.59 -7.87
CA GLY A 215 -12.44 -17.16 -7.74
C GLY A 215 -11.46 -16.77 -6.62
N ASP A 216 -10.74 -17.72 -6.02
CA ASP A 216 -9.82 -17.47 -4.89
C ASP A 216 -8.39 -17.17 -5.38
N TYR A 217 -8.24 -16.08 -6.13
CA TYR A 217 -6.96 -15.57 -6.59
C TYR A 217 -7.01 -14.04 -6.71
N VAL A 218 -5.87 -13.41 -6.99
CA VAL A 218 -5.81 -11.98 -7.30
C VAL A 218 -5.17 -11.82 -8.68
N GLN A 219 -5.65 -10.84 -9.44
CA GLN A 219 -5.08 -10.50 -10.74
C GLN A 219 -5.17 -8.99 -10.95
N ALA A 220 -4.10 -8.41 -11.48
CA ALA A 220 -4.03 -7.03 -11.91
C ALA A 220 -3.29 -6.95 -13.24
N SER A 221 -3.75 -6.08 -14.13
CA SER A 221 -3.14 -5.84 -15.44
C SER A 221 -2.54 -4.44 -15.45
N PHE A 222 -1.21 -4.35 -15.56
CA PHE A 222 -0.48 -3.08 -15.65
C PHE A 222 -0.27 -2.71 -17.12
N TYR A 223 -0.83 -1.57 -17.52
CA TYR A 223 -0.70 -1.00 -18.87
C TYR A 223 0.46 0.00 -18.96
N GLN A 224 0.85 0.57 -17.82
CA GLN A 224 2.06 1.37 -17.65
C GLN A 224 2.68 1.02 -16.29
N LEU A 225 4.00 0.89 -16.26
CA LEU A 225 4.79 0.82 -15.04
C LEU A 225 6.14 1.49 -15.29
N GLU A 226 6.37 2.63 -14.66
CA GLU A 226 7.51 3.49 -14.92
C GLU A 226 8.15 3.92 -13.60
N LEU A 227 9.47 3.82 -13.53
CA LEU A 227 10.27 4.24 -12.38
C LEU A 227 11.26 5.31 -12.85
N ASN A 228 11.21 6.48 -12.23
CA ASN A 228 12.12 7.61 -12.48
C ASN A 228 12.92 7.89 -11.20
N GLN A 229 14.24 7.76 -11.26
CA GLN A 229 15.17 7.95 -10.14
C GLN A 229 16.46 8.62 -10.60
#